data_AF-A0ABD3UP35-F1
#
_entry.id   AF-A0ABD3UP35-F1
#
_cell.length_a   1.000
_cell.length_b   1.000
_cell.length_c   1.000
_cell.angle_alpha   90.00
_cell.angle_beta   90.00
_cell.angle_gamma   90.00
#
_symmetry.space_group_name_H-M   'P 1'
#
loop_
_entity.id
_entity.type
_entity.pdbx_description
1 polymer ?
#
loop_
_entity_poly.entity_id
_entity_poly.type
_entity_poly.pdbx_seq_one_letter_code
_entity_poly.pdbx_strand_id
1 'polypeptide(L)'
;MSDSHSSIIPNFGLHPWFITERTPDWLNTLKEFLAANPSAAVGEIGIDKGSIGKKIDFRDQVEVFRLQLQLAKELKRPASVHCVRAFGDLLEILKSVGPFPAGIVLHSYLGSAEMVPEFSKLGAYFSFSGFLMSMKESKAKKMLKSVPIERILLETDAPDARPKSVDPKTLFLINESDNEKDGMSLPEESLNHPANIHHVLAYVAHLLENEEEELARISYQNAVRLFSYEGSKLLLQTEFIILEKTHWLCNLTVVILFSVAENYLTPDALAAAKALLPDSAEGDLAAVCSWPDQIRFHYRWSSPLHYIDTPDFRCNYQYCRDCHDSVGRKDRCVTGAIYNYTMQLMSEHRQSDLSVTKYNLTEALMFLSHFVGDVHQPLHVGFTGDEGGNTINVRWYRRKSNLHHVWDTMIIESALKTYYNSDLATMIQSIQSNITDAFIDVASWKNCNGTVCPEPYASESINLACKFAYRNATPGSTLGDDYFLSRLPVVEQRLAQGGVRLAAILNSIFSAQPSLAKE
;
A
#
# COMPACT_ATOMS: atom_id res chain seq x y z
N MET A 1 18.74 2.85 -24.77
CA MET A 1 17.62 1.99 -24.31
C MET A 1 16.78 2.68 -23.25
N SER A 2 17.38 3.16 -22.15
CA SER A 2 16.64 3.85 -21.09
C SER A 2 15.96 5.14 -21.56
N ASP A 3 16.49 5.86 -22.54
CA ASP A 3 15.84 7.08 -23.06
C ASP A 3 14.57 6.81 -23.86
N SER A 4 14.43 5.60 -24.37
CA SER A 4 13.26 5.17 -25.14
C SER A 4 12.23 4.41 -24.29
N HIS A 5 12.58 4.00 -23.07
CA HIS A 5 11.73 3.19 -22.20
C HIS A 5 11.82 3.68 -20.74
N SER A 6 10.74 4.30 -20.25
CA SER A 6 10.64 4.85 -18.89
C SER A 6 10.78 3.81 -17.79
N SER A 7 10.45 2.54 -18.08
CA SER A 7 10.59 1.40 -17.17
C SER A 7 12.04 0.97 -16.94
N ILE A 8 13.01 1.50 -17.69
CA ILE A 8 14.43 1.16 -17.56
C ILE A 8 15.15 2.25 -16.78
N ILE A 9 15.54 1.92 -15.55
CA ILE A 9 16.37 2.78 -14.69
C ILE A 9 17.79 2.23 -14.67
N PRO A 10 18.76 2.92 -15.28
CA PRO A 10 20.15 2.50 -15.20
C PRO A 10 20.68 2.69 -13.78
N ASN A 11 21.56 1.79 -13.37
CA ASN A 11 22.34 1.91 -12.14
C ASN A 11 23.80 2.09 -12.56
N PHE A 12 24.48 3.10 -12.02
CA PHE A 12 25.90 3.32 -12.27
C PHE A 12 26.73 3.18 -11.00
N GLY A 13 27.83 2.44 -11.09
CA GLY A 13 28.72 2.14 -9.97
C GLY A 13 29.91 1.30 -10.41
N LEU A 14 30.96 1.32 -9.58
CA LEU A 14 32.12 0.45 -9.68
C LEU A 14 31.85 -0.81 -8.85
N HIS A 15 31.56 -1.90 -9.55
CA HIS A 15 31.33 -3.22 -8.96
C HIS A 15 32.63 -3.79 -8.34
N PRO A 16 32.56 -4.50 -7.20
CA PRO A 16 33.75 -4.97 -6.47
C PRO A 16 34.72 -5.79 -7.31
N TRP A 17 34.25 -6.52 -8.33
CA TRP A 17 35.09 -7.34 -9.19
C TRP A 17 36.03 -6.56 -10.11
N PHE A 18 35.71 -5.30 -10.41
CA PHE A 18 36.48 -4.47 -11.36
C PHE A 18 37.29 -3.37 -10.67
N ILE A 19 37.38 -3.41 -9.33
CA ILE A 19 38.09 -2.39 -8.55
C ILE A 19 39.56 -2.27 -8.96
N THR A 20 40.22 -3.36 -9.33
CA THR A 20 41.62 -3.35 -9.79
C THR A 20 41.81 -2.68 -11.16
N GLU A 21 40.74 -2.50 -11.94
CA GLU A 21 40.76 -1.91 -13.28
C GLU A 21 40.40 -0.41 -13.27
N ARG A 22 40.11 0.15 -12.10
CA ARG A 22 39.70 1.56 -11.97
C ARG A 22 40.82 2.52 -12.37
N THR A 23 40.46 3.62 -13.02
CA THR A 23 41.37 4.74 -13.25
C THR A 23 41.56 5.54 -11.95
N PRO A 24 42.62 6.36 -11.82
CA PRO A 24 42.78 7.25 -10.67
C PRO A 24 41.60 8.23 -10.47
N ASP A 25 40.90 8.59 -11.53
CA ASP A 25 39.80 9.58 -11.54
C ASP A 25 38.40 8.94 -11.54
N TRP A 26 38.30 7.63 -11.28
CA TRP A 26 37.06 6.84 -11.40
C TRP A 26 35.86 7.44 -10.66
N LEU A 27 36.08 8.05 -9.49
CA LEU A 27 35.00 8.60 -8.67
C LEU A 27 34.41 9.87 -9.30
N ASN A 28 35.24 10.71 -9.92
CA ASN A 28 34.76 11.90 -10.63
C ASN A 28 34.03 11.48 -11.89
N THR A 29 34.56 10.50 -12.64
CA THR A 29 33.85 9.91 -13.78
C THR A 29 32.47 9.38 -13.37
N LEU A 30 32.36 8.65 -12.25
CA LEU A 30 31.07 8.18 -11.74
C LEU A 30 30.11 9.33 -11.40
N LYS A 31 30.60 10.39 -10.77
CA LYS A 31 29.81 11.60 -10.48
C LYS A 31 29.30 12.26 -11.75
N GLU A 32 30.14 12.37 -12.79
CA GLU A 32 29.76 12.91 -14.10
C GLU A 32 28.67 12.07 -14.77
N PHE A 33 28.79 10.73 -14.74
CA PHE A 33 27.74 9.84 -15.26
C PHE A 33 26.40 10.02 -14.54
N LEU A 34 26.41 10.11 -13.20
CA LEU A 34 25.20 10.30 -12.40
C LEU A 34 24.59 11.71 -12.52
N ALA A 35 25.43 12.72 -12.78
CA ALA A 35 24.99 14.08 -13.07
C ALA A 35 24.37 14.20 -14.46
N ALA A 36 24.98 13.58 -15.47
CA ALA A 36 24.44 13.52 -16.84
C ALA A 36 23.16 12.67 -16.94
N ASN A 37 22.94 11.77 -15.98
CA ASN A 37 21.76 10.90 -15.92
C ASN A 37 21.01 11.08 -14.58
N PRO A 38 20.19 12.13 -14.43
CA PRO A 38 19.43 12.38 -13.20
C PRO A 38 18.51 11.23 -12.78
N SER A 39 18.08 10.43 -13.75
CA SER A 39 17.19 9.28 -13.57
C SER A 39 17.87 7.97 -13.20
N ALA A 40 19.20 7.97 -13.12
CA ALA A 40 19.99 6.79 -12.78
C ALA A 40 20.14 6.64 -11.26
N ALA A 41 20.03 5.40 -10.78
CA ALA A 41 20.36 5.03 -9.41
C ALA A 41 21.85 4.70 -9.27
N VAL A 42 22.31 4.48 -8.04
CA VAL A 42 23.70 4.06 -7.78
C VAL A 42 23.76 2.53 -7.77
N GLY A 43 24.68 1.91 -8.51
CA GLY A 43 24.79 0.46 -8.53
C GLY A 43 25.37 -0.11 -9.82
N GLU A 44 25.69 -1.39 -9.89
CA GLU A 44 25.80 -2.29 -8.75
C GLU A 44 27.14 -2.06 -8.02
N ILE A 45 27.07 -1.80 -6.71
CA ILE A 45 28.23 -1.53 -5.85
C ILE A 45 28.26 -2.56 -4.73
N GLY A 46 29.37 -2.76 -4.01
CA GLY A 46 29.32 -3.67 -2.86
C GLY A 46 30.63 -4.32 -2.50
N ILE A 47 30.52 -5.48 -1.87
CA ILE A 47 31.65 -6.25 -1.33
C ILE A 47 31.48 -7.75 -1.60
N ASP A 48 32.57 -8.43 -1.92
CA ASP A 48 32.58 -9.82 -2.34
C ASP A 48 33.79 -10.57 -1.74
N LYS A 49 33.49 -11.58 -0.90
CA LYS A 49 34.45 -12.56 -0.37
C LYS A 49 34.32 -13.94 -1.05
N GLY A 50 33.59 -14.01 -2.16
CA GLY A 50 33.43 -15.15 -3.04
C GLY A 50 34.70 -15.47 -3.85
N SER A 51 34.56 -16.35 -4.84
CA SER A 51 35.69 -16.85 -5.64
C SER A 51 36.40 -15.78 -6.45
N ILE A 52 35.65 -14.80 -6.98
CA ILE A 52 36.17 -13.68 -7.76
C ILE A 52 36.65 -12.57 -6.83
N GLY A 53 35.78 -12.09 -5.93
CA GLY A 53 36.08 -10.97 -5.04
C GLY A 53 37.25 -11.18 -4.09
N LYS A 54 37.51 -12.42 -3.65
CA LYS A 54 38.68 -12.72 -2.78
C LYS A 54 40.04 -12.44 -3.41
N LYS A 55 40.10 -12.20 -4.73
CA LYS A 55 41.34 -11.83 -5.45
C LYS A 55 41.69 -10.35 -5.28
N ILE A 56 40.75 -9.55 -4.76
CA ILE A 56 40.86 -8.09 -4.61
C ILE A 56 40.96 -7.80 -3.12
N ASP A 57 41.87 -6.89 -2.73
CA ASP A 57 42.05 -6.54 -1.32
C ASP A 57 40.72 -6.07 -0.73
N PHE A 58 40.26 -6.75 0.32
CA PHE A 58 39.00 -6.46 0.96
C PHE A 58 38.96 -5.04 1.55
N ARG A 59 40.11 -4.50 1.97
CA ARG A 59 40.17 -3.10 2.44
C ARG A 59 39.84 -2.12 1.32
N ASP A 60 40.35 -2.39 0.12
CA ASP A 60 40.10 -1.59 -1.08
C ASP A 60 38.63 -1.70 -1.51
N GLN A 61 38.03 -2.89 -1.44
CA GLN A 61 36.59 -3.07 -1.64
C GLN A 61 35.76 -2.21 -0.69
N VAL A 62 36.10 -2.24 0.61
CA VAL A 62 35.37 -1.48 1.63
C VAL A 62 35.52 0.04 1.44
N GLU A 63 36.72 0.51 1.07
CA GLU A 63 36.97 1.93 0.79
C GLU A 63 36.14 2.43 -0.39
N VAL A 64 36.23 1.73 -1.54
CA VAL A 64 35.47 2.05 -2.75
C VAL A 64 33.96 1.99 -2.49
N PHE A 65 33.49 0.97 -1.78
CA PHE A 65 32.08 0.82 -1.47
C PHE A 65 31.56 1.97 -0.58
N ARG A 66 32.32 2.38 0.44
CA ARG A 66 31.95 3.52 1.31
C ARG A 66 31.83 4.83 0.53
N LEU A 67 32.73 5.09 -0.40
CA LEU A 67 32.68 6.30 -1.25
C LEU A 67 31.40 6.33 -2.10
N GLN A 68 30.99 5.18 -2.65
CA GLN A 68 29.78 5.09 -3.47
C GLN A 68 28.48 5.16 -2.64
N LEU A 69 28.47 4.59 -1.42
CA LEU A 69 27.35 4.77 -0.49
C LEU A 69 27.18 6.24 -0.08
N GLN A 70 28.29 6.93 0.19
CA GLN A 70 28.27 8.36 0.52
C GLN A 70 27.73 9.18 -0.66
N LEU A 71 28.15 8.85 -1.89
CA LEU A 71 27.62 9.48 -3.11
C LEU A 71 26.11 9.24 -3.27
N ALA A 72 25.62 8.02 -3.03
CA ALA A 72 24.18 7.73 -3.08
C ALA A 72 23.38 8.58 -2.08
N LYS A 73 23.90 8.78 -0.86
CA LYS A 73 23.30 9.66 0.15
C LYS A 73 23.29 11.12 -0.27
N GLU A 74 24.41 11.63 -0.79
CA GLU A 74 24.53 13.00 -1.29
C GLU A 74 23.51 13.28 -2.40
N LEU A 75 23.32 12.32 -3.30
CA LEU A 75 22.36 12.42 -4.39
C LEU A 75 20.91 12.10 -3.96
N LYS A 76 20.69 11.60 -2.74
CA LYS A 76 19.40 11.09 -2.25
C LYS A 76 18.79 10.03 -3.18
N ARG A 77 19.61 9.13 -3.73
CA ARG A 77 19.18 8.07 -4.66
C ARG A 77 19.33 6.68 -4.04
N PRO A 78 18.49 5.71 -4.42
CA PRO A 78 18.66 4.33 -4.00
C PRO A 78 19.98 3.76 -4.50
N ALA A 79 20.51 2.78 -3.76
CA ALA A 79 21.70 2.04 -4.17
C ALA A 79 21.44 0.53 -4.31
N SER A 80 21.82 -0.06 -5.43
CA SER A 80 21.86 -1.53 -5.61
C SER A 80 23.18 -2.09 -5.11
N VAL A 81 23.10 -3.05 -4.17
CA VAL A 81 24.23 -3.55 -3.41
C VAL A 81 24.45 -5.05 -3.62
N HIS A 82 25.58 -5.38 -4.22
CA HIS A 82 26.17 -6.71 -4.29
C HIS A 82 26.72 -7.14 -2.94
N CYS A 83 26.42 -8.37 -2.52
CA CYS A 83 27.08 -8.95 -1.36
C CYS A 83 27.21 -10.47 -1.43
N VAL A 84 28.45 -10.96 -1.50
CA VAL A 84 28.74 -12.40 -1.50
C VAL A 84 29.62 -12.76 -0.31
N ARG A 85 29.10 -13.62 0.57
CA ARG A 85 29.80 -14.15 1.76
C ARG A 85 30.34 -13.07 2.72
N ALA A 86 29.74 -11.88 2.72
CA ALA A 86 30.21 -10.73 3.52
C ALA A 86 29.06 -9.96 4.21
N PHE A 87 27.90 -10.59 4.44
CA PHE A 87 26.72 -9.89 5.01
C PHE A 87 26.96 -9.28 6.40
N GLY A 88 27.81 -9.90 7.22
CA GLY A 88 28.18 -9.31 8.52
C GLY A 88 28.98 -8.02 8.36
N ASP A 89 30.01 -8.02 7.50
CA ASP A 89 30.79 -6.82 7.18
C ASP A 89 29.90 -5.74 6.53
N LEU A 90 29.00 -6.15 5.63
CA LEU A 90 28.04 -5.26 4.99
C LEU A 90 27.18 -4.55 6.03
N LEU A 91 26.62 -5.29 7.00
CA LEU A 91 25.78 -4.71 8.04
C LEU A 91 26.54 -3.65 8.85
N GLU A 92 27.78 -3.93 9.24
CA GLU A 92 28.61 -2.97 9.97
C GLU A 92 28.93 -1.72 9.11
N ILE A 93 29.21 -1.90 7.82
CA ILE A 93 29.44 -0.77 6.91
C ILE A 93 28.17 0.08 6.77
N LEU A 94 27.01 -0.54 6.53
CA LEU A 94 25.75 0.18 6.40
C LEU A 94 25.35 0.87 7.71
N LYS A 95 25.61 0.28 8.88
CA LYS A 95 25.41 0.95 10.19
C LYS A 95 26.32 2.16 10.34
N SER A 96 27.57 2.08 9.87
CA SER A 96 28.53 3.18 9.97
C SER A 96 28.24 4.36 9.03
N VAL A 97 27.63 4.09 7.87
CA VAL A 97 27.38 5.09 6.82
C VAL A 97 25.92 5.57 6.80
N GLY A 98 24.97 4.75 7.22
CA GLY A 98 23.53 5.04 7.14
C GLY A 98 23.03 6.16 8.06
N PRO A 99 21.71 6.38 8.14
CA PRO A 99 20.64 5.63 7.46
C PRO A 99 20.53 5.95 5.96
N PHE A 100 19.81 5.11 5.21
CA PHE A 100 19.56 5.25 3.77
C PHE A 100 18.06 5.42 3.49
N PRO A 101 17.50 6.63 3.69
CA PRO A 101 16.07 6.87 3.50
C PRO A 101 15.60 6.70 2.05
N ALA A 102 16.49 6.93 1.07
CA ALA A 102 16.23 6.65 -0.34
C ALA A 102 16.23 5.15 -0.68
N GLY A 103 16.62 4.29 0.27
CA GLY A 103 16.61 2.85 0.16
C GLY A 103 17.90 2.22 -0.38
N ILE A 104 18.09 0.94 -0.05
CA ILE A 104 19.17 0.10 -0.58
C ILE A 104 18.56 -1.21 -1.05
N VAL A 105 18.85 -1.64 -2.28
CA VAL A 105 18.54 -3.01 -2.72
C VAL A 105 19.68 -3.91 -2.31
N LEU A 106 19.41 -4.88 -1.44
CA LEU A 106 20.28 -6.03 -1.28
C LEU A 106 19.96 -6.99 -2.42
N HIS A 107 20.74 -6.86 -3.49
CA HIS A 107 20.64 -7.69 -4.67
C HIS A 107 20.93 -9.15 -4.31
N SER A 108 20.11 -10.07 -4.80
CA SER A 108 20.25 -11.51 -4.65
C SER A 108 20.51 -11.94 -3.20
N TYR A 109 19.65 -11.49 -2.27
CA TYR A 109 19.87 -11.68 -0.83
C TYR A 109 19.81 -13.15 -0.41
N LEU A 110 20.95 -13.65 0.09
CA LEU A 110 21.12 -15.02 0.63
C LEU A 110 21.61 -15.03 2.08
N GLY A 111 21.45 -13.91 2.79
CA GLY A 111 21.79 -13.77 4.20
C GLY A 111 20.87 -14.57 5.13
N SER A 112 21.08 -14.44 6.43
CA SER A 112 20.27 -15.13 7.44
C SER A 112 19.02 -14.33 7.79
N ALA A 113 18.00 -15.01 8.33
CA ALA A 113 16.75 -14.38 8.79
C ALA A 113 17.01 -13.36 9.91
N GLU A 114 18.02 -13.62 10.74
CA GLU A 114 18.35 -12.81 11.92
C GLU A 114 18.93 -11.43 11.55
N MET A 115 19.52 -11.29 10.36
CA MET A 115 20.06 -10.01 9.90
C MET A 115 19.00 -9.12 9.24
N VAL A 116 17.86 -9.70 8.80
CA VAL A 116 16.83 -8.98 8.05
C VAL A 116 16.29 -7.77 8.81
N PRO A 117 15.89 -7.86 10.10
CA PRO A 117 15.38 -6.69 10.82
C PRO A 117 16.40 -5.56 10.94
N GLU A 118 17.69 -5.89 11.06
CA GLU A 118 18.77 -4.91 11.19
C GLU A 118 19.00 -4.19 9.85
N PHE A 119 18.94 -4.90 8.73
CA PHE A 119 18.99 -4.30 7.40
C PHE A 119 17.74 -3.46 7.11
N SER A 120 16.54 -3.91 7.49
CA SER A 120 15.29 -3.17 7.27
C SER A 120 15.30 -1.81 7.97
N LYS A 121 15.85 -1.72 9.20
CA LYS A 121 16.02 -0.44 9.93
C LYS A 121 16.89 0.56 9.19
N LEU A 122 17.81 0.10 8.35
CA LEU A 122 18.72 0.94 7.57
C LEU A 122 18.15 1.34 6.20
N GLY A 123 16.93 0.90 5.86
CA GLY A 123 16.28 1.21 4.59
C GLY A 123 16.39 0.10 3.54
N ALA A 124 16.84 -1.10 3.90
CA ALA A 124 17.04 -2.18 2.94
C ALA A 124 15.74 -2.74 2.35
N TYR A 125 15.79 -3.03 1.06
CA TYR A 125 14.90 -3.91 0.29
C TYR A 125 15.68 -5.17 -0.06
N PHE A 126 14.99 -6.29 -0.19
CA PHE A 126 15.60 -7.61 -0.39
C PHE A 126 15.14 -8.14 -1.73
N SER A 127 16.08 -8.25 -2.67
CA SER A 127 15.81 -8.84 -3.98
C SER A 127 16.15 -10.32 -3.97
N PHE A 128 15.32 -11.12 -4.61
CA PHE A 128 15.51 -12.57 -4.71
C PHE A 128 15.61 -12.99 -6.17
N SER A 129 16.64 -13.76 -6.48
CA SER A 129 16.89 -14.35 -7.80
C SER A 129 16.83 -15.89 -7.74
N GLY A 130 17.07 -16.55 -8.88
CA GLY A 130 17.11 -18.02 -8.93
C GLY A 130 18.21 -18.66 -8.07
N PHE A 131 19.21 -17.91 -7.59
CA PHE A 131 20.16 -18.43 -6.61
C PHE A 131 19.51 -18.86 -5.30
N LEU A 132 18.39 -18.23 -4.91
CA LEU A 132 17.62 -18.61 -3.71
C LEU A 132 17.17 -20.08 -3.76
N MET A 133 16.90 -20.60 -4.96
CA MET A 133 16.45 -21.99 -5.17
C MET A 133 17.54 -23.03 -4.90
N SER A 134 18.80 -22.60 -4.75
CA SER A 134 19.90 -23.46 -4.28
C SER A 134 19.98 -23.53 -2.75
N MET A 135 19.28 -22.66 -2.03
CA MET A 135 19.25 -22.68 -0.57
C MET A 135 18.29 -23.76 -0.08
N LYS A 136 18.66 -24.45 1.02
CA LYS A 136 17.75 -25.40 1.69
C LYS A 136 16.41 -24.73 1.98
N GLU A 137 15.32 -25.32 1.49
CA GLU A 137 13.96 -24.74 1.53
C GLU A 137 13.56 -24.22 2.92
N SER A 138 13.74 -25.03 3.97
CA SER A 138 13.47 -24.61 5.36
C SER A 138 14.20 -23.32 5.79
N LYS A 139 15.41 -23.10 5.30
CA LYS A 139 16.20 -21.89 5.59
C LYS A 139 15.71 -20.72 4.74
N ALA A 140 15.44 -20.94 3.45
CA ALA A 140 14.86 -19.94 2.55
C ALA A 140 13.51 -19.44 3.07
N LYS A 141 12.61 -20.36 3.45
CA LYS A 141 11.30 -20.05 4.04
C LYS A 141 11.42 -19.23 5.33
N LYS A 142 12.33 -19.62 6.23
CA LYS A 142 12.58 -18.86 7.48
C LYS A 142 13.06 -17.43 7.19
N MET A 143 13.99 -17.28 6.23
CA MET A 143 14.52 -15.98 5.83
C MET A 143 13.44 -15.12 5.17
N LEU A 144 12.71 -15.64 4.18
CA LEU A 144 11.64 -14.92 3.49
C LEU A 144 10.56 -14.44 4.46
N LYS A 145 10.10 -15.29 5.39
CA LYS A 145 9.09 -14.90 6.41
C LYS A 145 9.58 -13.83 7.40
N SER A 146 10.88 -13.56 7.48
CA SER A 146 11.42 -12.47 8.30
C SER A 146 11.49 -11.13 7.56
N VAL A 147 11.35 -11.14 6.23
CA VAL A 147 11.39 -9.94 5.40
C VAL A 147 10.00 -9.29 5.43
N PRO A 148 9.90 -7.99 5.79
CA PRO A 148 8.65 -7.27 5.67
C PRO A 148 8.16 -7.32 4.22
N ILE A 149 6.87 -7.63 4.01
CA ILE A 149 6.30 -7.91 2.69
C ILE A 149 6.45 -6.69 1.75
N GLU A 150 6.41 -5.49 2.31
CA GLU A 150 6.66 -4.22 1.65
C GLU A 150 8.15 -3.98 1.32
N ARG A 151 9.05 -4.92 1.56
CA ARG A 151 10.48 -4.80 1.22
C ARG A 151 10.98 -5.93 0.34
N ILE A 152 10.08 -6.79 -0.15
CA ILE A 152 10.40 -7.88 -1.07
C ILE A 152 10.47 -7.35 -2.51
N LEU A 153 11.56 -7.70 -3.19
CA LEU A 153 11.75 -7.51 -4.62
C LEU A 153 12.08 -8.86 -5.26
N LEU A 154 11.74 -9.00 -6.54
CA LEU A 154 12.05 -10.16 -7.35
C LEU A 154 12.93 -9.72 -8.52
N GLU A 155 13.92 -10.53 -8.85
CA GLU A 155 14.80 -10.28 -9.97
C GLU A 155 15.19 -11.57 -10.68
N THR A 156 15.76 -11.41 -11.86
CA THR A 156 16.27 -12.54 -12.66
C THR A 156 17.74 -12.77 -12.41
N ASP A 157 18.47 -11.69 -12.16
CA ASP A 157 19.94 -11.67 -12.14
C ASP A 157 20.51 -12.28 -13.43
N ALA A 158 19.81 -12.08 -14.55
CA ALA A 158 20.25 -12.54 -15.86
C ALA A 158 21.49 -11.74 -16.32
N PRO A 159 22.49 -12.39 -16.95
CA PRO A 159 22.44 -13.76 -17.50
C PRO A 159 22.80 -14.89 -16.52
N ASP A 160 23.06 -14.58 -15.25
CA ASP A 160 23.37 -15.53 -14.18
C ASP A 160 22.10 -16.07 -13.47
N ALA A 161 22.26 -16.70 -12.30
CA ALA A 161 21.17 -17.13 -11.41
C ALA A 161 20.02 -17.95 -12.06
N ARG A 162 20.32 -18.78 -13.06
CA ARG A 162 19.31 -19.66 -13.70
C ARG A 162 18.48 -20.42 -12.65
N PRO A 163 17.13 -20.31 -12.67
CA PRO A 163 16.26 -21.05 -11.76
C PRO A 163 16.57 -22.55 -11.78
N LYS A 164 16.63 -23.16 -10.59
CA LYS A 164 16.91 -24.60 -10.42
C LYS A 164 15.65 -25.35 -10.04
N SER A 165 15.64 -26.67 -10.25
CA SER A 165 14.52 -27.53 -9.87
C SER A 165 13.20 -27.19 -10.58
N VAL A 166 13.30 -26.60 -11.78
CA VAL A 166 12.18 -26.34 -12.69
C VAL A 166 12.30 -27.24 -13.91
N ASP A 167 11.19 -27.52 -14.58
CA ASP A 167 11.20 -28.28 -15.85
C ASP A 167 12.04 -27.52 -16.88
N PRO A 168 13.13 -28.12 -17.41
CA PRO A 168 13.95 -27.53 -18.46
C PRO A 168 13.16 -26.93 -19.62
N LYS A 169 12.02 -27.53 -20.00
CA LYS A 169 11.17 -27.07 -21.11
C LYS A 169 10.45 -25.75 -20.84
N THR A 170 10.38 -25.34 -19.57
CA THR A 170 9.76 -24.10 -19.13
C THR A 170 10.75 -22.95 -18.97
N LEU A 171 12.05 -23.22 -19.12
CA LEU A 171 13.09 -22.20 -19.06
C LEU A 171 13.26 -21.53 -20.42
N PHE A 172 13.36 -20.21 -20.39
CA PHE A 172 13.86 -19.41 -21.50
C PHE A 172 15.39 -19.32 -21.40
N LEU A 173 16.12 -19.63 -22.47
CA LEU A 173 17.59 -19.61 -22.49
C LEU A 173 18.11 -18.63 -23.54
N ILE A 174 19.20 -17.93 -23.22
CA ILE A 174 19.92 -17.10 -24.21
C ILE A 174 20.91 -18.04 -24.91
N ASN A 175 20.74 -18.21 -26.24
CA ASN A 175 21.56 -19.01 -27.19
C ASN A 175 21.03 -20.41 -27.61
N GLU A 176 19.75 -20.73 -27.47
CA GLU A 176 19.20 -21.91 -28.17
C GLU A 176 19.06 -21.61 -29.67
N SER A 177 19.90 -22.23 -30.51
CA SER A 177 19.57 -22.42 -31.92
C SER A 177 18.38 -23.39 -32.01
N ASP A 178 17.40 -23.11 -32.88
CA ASP A 178 16.09 -23.79 -32.98
C ASP A 178 16.11 -25.33 -33.20
N ASN A 179 17.28 -25.98 -33.20
CA ASN A 179 17.46 -27.37 -33.63
C ASN A 179 17.68 -28.41 -32.51
N GLU A 180 17.67 -28.07 -31.21
CA GLU A 180 18.00 -29.04 -30.13
C GLU A 180 16.90 -29.18 -29.05
N LYS A 181 15.63 -29.30 -29.43
CA LYS A 181 14.52 -29.57 -28.48
C LYS A 181 14.36 -31.03 -28.02
N ASP A 182 15.32 -31.91 -28.35
CA ASP A 182 15.21 -33.36 -28.11
C ASP A 182 16.18 -33.93 -27.05
N GLY A 183 16.90 -33.08 -26.30
CA GLY A 183 17.82 -33.50 -25.24
C GLY A 183 17.29 -33.33 -23.83
N MET A 184 17.24 -34.40 -23.02
CA MET A 184 16.79 -34.40 -21.61
C MET A 184 17.79 -33.76 -20.62
N SER A 185 18.84 -33.11 -21.12
CA SER A 185 19.89 -32.45 -20.32
C SER A 185 20.31 -31.13 -20.98
N LEU A 186 20.04 -30.01 -20.32
CA LEU A 186 20.47 -28.68 -20.76
C LEU A 186 22.00 -28.55 -20.64
N PRO A 187 22.69 -27.91 -21.60
CA PRO A 187 24.11 -27.56 -21.47
C PRO A 187 24.37 -26.77 -20.18
N GLU A 188 25.49 -27.06 -19.50
CA GLU A 188 25.90 -26.37 -18.27
C GLU A 188 26.16 -24.86 -18.52
N GLU A 189 26.42 -24.49 -19.78
CA GLU A 189 26.75 -23.14 -20.25
C GLU A 189 25.54 -22.28 -20.68
N SER A 190 24.30 -22.78 -20.59
CA SER A 190 23.15 -21.99 -21.04
C SER A 190 22.85 -20.83 -20.08
N LEU A 191 22.86 -19.61 -20.62
CA LEU A 191 22.62 -18.37 -19.85
C LEU A 191 21.14 -18.20 -19.50
N ASN A 192 20.88 -17.59 -18.34
CA ASN A 192 19.53 -17.28 -17.87
C ASN A 192 18.92 -16.12 -18.68
N HIS A 193 17.64 -16.22 -18.99
CA HIS A 193 16.89 -15.17 -19.69
C HIS A 193 16.00 -14.37 -18.72
N PRO A 194 15.85 -13.04 -18.89
CA PRO A 194 14.98 -12.22 -18.03
C PRO A 194 13.51 -12.70 -17.93
N ALA A 195 13.00 -13.39 -18.94
CA ALA A 195 11.66 -13.97 -18.91
C ALA A 195 11.47 -15.03 -17.80
N ASN A 196 12.55 -15.60 -17.26
CA ASN A 196 12.48 -16.62 -16.20
C ASN A 196 12.11 -16.06 -14.81
N ILE A 197 11.81 -14.75 -14.69
CA ILE A 197 11.41 -14.14 -13.42
C ILE A 197 10.18 -14.82 -12.79
N HIS A 198 9.28 -15.37 -13.62
CA HIS A 198 8.08 -16.06 -13.15
C HIS A 198 8.39 -17.33 -12.33
N HIS A 199 9.51 -18.02 -12.61
CA HIS A 199 9.97 -19.15 -11.79
C HIS A 199 10.41 -18.70 -10.40
N VAL A 200 11.07 -17.56 -10.32
CA VAL A 200 11.47 -16.95 -9.04
C VAL A 200 10.23 -16.50 -8.27
N LEU A 201 9.28 -15.85 -8.94
CA LEU A 201 7.98 -15.47 -8.38
C LEU A 201 7.24 -16.67 -7.79
N ALA A 202 7.04 -17.73 -8.57
CA ALA A 202 6.32 -18.93 -8.14
C ALA A 202 6.98 -19.58 -6.92
N TYR A 203 8.32 -19.66 -6.91
CA TYR A 203 9.05 -20.22 -5.79
C TYR A 203 8.93 -19.38 -4.51
N VAL A 204 9.10 -18.06 -4.62
CA VAL A 204 8.98 -17.16 -3.46
C VAL A 204 7.54 -17.13 -2.94
N ALA A 205 6.54 -17.08 -3.82
CA ALA A 205 5.13 -17.13 -3.47
C ALA A 205 4.77 -18.41 -2.71
N HIS A 206 5.27 -19.55 -3.20
CA HIS A 206 5.10 -20.85 -2.55
C HIS A 206 5.67 -20.86 -1.11
N LEU A 207 6.89 -20.33 -0.91
CA LEU A 207 7.52 -20.32 0.40
C LEU A 207 6.84 -19.37 1.39
N LEU A 208 6.31 -18.26 0.90
CA LEU A 208 5.55 -17.29 1.69
C LEU A 208 4.09 -17.68 1.92
N GLU A 209 3.57 -18.67 1.18
CA GLU A 209 2.15 -19.04 1.18
C GLU A 209 1.26 -17.89 0.68
N ASN A 210 1.74 -17.12 -0.30
CA ASN A 210 1.00 -16.05 -0.98
C ASN A 210 0.56 -16.48 -2.39
N GLU A 211 -0.47 -15.82 -2.92
CA GLU A 211 -0.81 -15.95 -4.34
C GLU A 211 0.26 -15.27 -5.22
N GLU A 212 0.63 -15.89 -6.34
CA GLU A 212 1.67 -15.38 -7.25
C GLU A 212 1.32 -13.98 -7.79
N GLU A 213 0.06 -13.77 -8.17
CA GLU A 213 -0.39 -12.47 -8.68
C GLU A 213 -0.25 -11.36 -7.64
N GLU A 214 -0.55 -11.68 -6.37
CA GLU A 214 -0.42 -10.74 -5.27
C GLU A 214 1.03 -10.43 -4.95
N LEU A 215 1.91 -11.44 -4.90
CA LEU A 215 3.34 -11.21 -4.68
C LEU A 215 3.97 -10.43 -5.84
N ALA A 216 3.57 -10.69 -7.09
CA ALA A 216 4.03 -9.95 -8.24
C ALA A 216 3.65 -8.47 -8.14
N ARG A 217 2.39 -8.19 -7.77
CA ARG A 217 1.87 -6.83 -7.55
C ARG A 217 2.65 -6.12 -6.44
N ILE A 218 2.84 -6.78 -5.29
CA ILE A 218 3.61 -6.24 -4.15
C ILE A 218 5.05 -5.94 -4.56
N SER A 219 5.74 -6.89 -5.19
CA SER A 219 7.13 -6.70 -5.64
C SER A 219 7.25 -5.55 -6.63
N TYR A 220 6.31 -5.42 -7.57
CA TYR A 220 6.27 -4.32 -8.52
C TYR A 220 6.09 -2.97 -7.81
N GLN A 221 5.13 -2.87 -6.88
CA GLN A 221 4.90 -1.65 -6.10
C GLN A 221 6.11 -1.26 -5.25
N ASN A 222 6.77 -2.25 -4.63
CA ASN A 222 7.99 -2.02 -3.87
C ASN A 222 9.11 -1.47 -4.77
N ALA A 223 9.25 -1.98 -5.99
CA ALA A 223 10.21 -1.48 -6.96
C ALA A 223 9.88 -0.05 -7.40
N VAL A 224 8.62 0.24 -7.73
CA VAL A 224 8.18 1.60 -8.09
C VAL A 224 8.48 2.56 -6.94
N ARG A 225 8.06 2.25 -5.71
CA ARG A 225 8.30 3.11 -4.55
C ARG A 225 9.79 3.35 -4.31
N LEU A 226 10.62 2.32 -4.43
CA LEU A 226 12.06 2.45 -4.21
C LEU A 226 12.74 3.32 -5.27
N PHE A 227 12.31 3.20 -6.54
CA PHE A 227 12.93 3.90 -7.65
C PHE A 227 12.19 5.20 -8.05
N SER A 228 11.19 5.63 -7.27
CA SER A 228 10.54 6.94 -7.36
C SER A 228 11.26 7.97 -6.47
N TYR A 229 12.25 8.65 -7.04
CA TYR A 229 13.00 9.73 -6.39
C TYR A 229 13.16 10.93 -7.34
N GLU A 230 13.59 12.06 -6.81
CA GLU A 230 13.79 13.30 -7.59
C GLU A 230 14.76 13.07 -8.76
N GLY A 231 14.29 13.34 -9.98
CA GLY A 231 15.04 13.09 -11.23
C GLY A 231 14.81 11.72 -11.87
N SER A 232 14.16 10.77 -11.20
CA SER A 232 13.82 9.44 -11.76
C SER A 232 12.91 9.52 -12.99
N LYS A 233 13.04 8.56 -13.91
CA LYS A 233 12.06 8.36 -15.00
C LYS A 233 10.71 7.87 -14.50
N LEU A 234 10.67 7.37 -13.27
CA LEU A 234 9.46 7.02 -12.53
C LEU A 234 8.95 8.19 -11.68
N LEU A 235 9.23 9.43 -12.09
CA LEU A 235 8.58 10.63 -11.56
C LEU A 235 7.08 10.58 -11.92
N LEU A 236 6.31 9.96 -11.02
CA LEU A 236 5.24 10.65 -10.30
C LEU A 236 4.70 11.87 -11.07
N GLN A 237 3.83 11.64 -12.07
CA GLN A 237 3.01 12.68 -12.66
C GLN A 237 2.30 13.38 -11.49
N THR A 238 2.68 14.61 -11.20
CA THR A 238 2.22 15.34 -10.01
C THR A 238 0.71 15.63 -10.00
N GLU A 239 -0.01 15.34 -11.10
CA GLU A 239 -1.48 15.33 -11.17
C GLU A 239 -2.12 13.94 -10.95
N PHE A 240 -1.36 12.85 -11.10
CA PHE A 240 -1.83 11.47 -10.90
C PHE A 240 -1.58 10.93 -9.49
N ILE A 241 -0.71 11.59 -8.73
CA ILE A 241 -0.29 11.18 -7.39
C ILE A 241 -1.38 11.32 -6.35
N ILE A 242 -2.25 12.32 -6.49
CA ILE A 242 -3.37 12.49 -5.56
C ILE A 242 -4.38 11.33 -5.71
N LEU A 243 -4.33 10.56 -6.80
CA LEU A 243 -5.19 9.39 -7.00
C LEU A 243 -4.46 8.05 -6.80
N GLU A 244 -3.16 7.94 -7.07
CA GLU A 244 -2.42 6.69 -6.83
C GLU A 244 -1.71 6.59 -5.47
N LYS A 245 -1.19 7.66 -4.84
CA LYS A 245 -0.68 7.56 -3.45
C LYS A 245 -1.81 7.31 -2.45
N THR A 246 -3.02 7.76 -2.76
CA THR A 246 -4.24 7.56 -1.98
C THR A 246 -4.82 6.16 -2.17
N HIS A 247 -4.77 5.61 -3.40
CA HIS A 247 -5.30 4.27 -3.72
C HIS A 247 -4.64 3.08 -3.03
N TRP A 248 -3.33 3.12 -2.76
CA TRP A 248 -2.59 1.88 -2.44
C TRP A 248 -2.29 1.68 -0.96
N LEU A 249 -2.61 2.67 -0.14
CA LEU A 249 -2.62 2.51 1.32
C LEU A 249 -4.05 2.63 1.86
N CYS A 250 -4.95 3.36 1.18
CA CYS A 250 -6.33 3.56 1.61
C CYS A 250 -7.29 2.67 0.82
N ASN A 251 -8.27 2.10 1.51
CA ASN A 251 -9.40 1.42 0.87
C ASN A 251 -10.00 2.38 -0.17
N LEU A 252 -10.10 1.97 -1.46
CA LEU A 252 -10.63 2.80 -2.57
C LEU A 252 -11.97 3.46 -2.19
N THR A 253 -12.78 2.78 -1.38
CA THR A 253 -14.03 3.27 -0.81
C THR A 253 -13.85 4.61 -0.11
N VAL A 254 -12.82 4.70 0.73
CA VAL A 254 -12.55 5.86 1.58
C VAL A 254 -11.93 6.99 0.75
N VAL A 255 -11.09 6.70 -0.24
CA VAL A 255 -10.54 7.72 -1.16
C VAL A 255 -11.66 8.42 -1.94
N ILE A 256 -12.54 7.64 -2.58
CA ILE A 256 -13.66 8.19 -3.37
C ILE A 256 -14.56 9.06 -2.48
N LEU A 257 -14.87 8.58 -1.28
CA LEU A 257 -15.70 9.30 -0.32
C LEU A 257 -15.11 10.67 0.03
N PHE A 258 -13.80 10.74 0.24
CA PHE A 258 -13.12 11.97 0.63
C PHE A 258 -13.05 12.95 -0.53
N SER A 259 -12.72 12.48 -1.74
CA SER A 259 -12.76 13.33 -2.93
C SER A 259 -14.17 13.86 -3.22
N VAL A 260 -15.21 13.09 -2.90
CA VAL A 260 -16.60 13.59 -2.90
C VAL A 260 -16.79 14.64 -1.80
N ALA A 261 -16.32 14.39 -0.57
CA ALA A 261 -16.49 15.31 0.55
C ALA A 261 -15.84 16.69 0.30
N GLU A 262 -14.63 16.73 -0.26
CA GLU A 262 -13.89 17.98 -0.52
C GLU A 262 -14.70 18.98 -1.37
N ASN A 263 -15.46 18.50 -2.35
CA ASN A 263 -16.31 19.34 -3.20
C ASN A 263 -17.54 19.94 -2.48
N TYR A 264 -17.88 19.43 -1.29
CA TYR A 264 -18.99 19.94 -0.48
C TYR A 264 -18.54 20.66 0.80
N LEU A 265 -17.24 20.77 1.06
CA LEU A 265 -16.71 21.53 2.19
C LEU A 265 -16.85 23.04 1.94
N THR A 266 -17.21 23.79 2.98
CA THR A 266 -17.08 25.25 2.94
C THR A 266 -15.60 25.64 2.94
N PRO A 267 -15.23 26.83 2.43
CA PRO A 267 -13.84 27.27 2.44
C PRO A 267 -13.20 27.23 3.84
N ASP A 268 -13.95 27.60 4.88
CA ASP A 268 -13.48 27.60 6.26
C ASP A 268 -13.23 26.17 6.78
N ALA A 269 -14.15 25.24 6.51
CA ALA A 269 -14.02 23.85 6.93
C ALA A 269 -12.87 23.15 6.19
N LEU A 270 -12.69 23.44 4.90
CA LEU A 270 -11.57 22.93 4.12
C LEU A 270 -10.24 23.46 4.65
N ALA A 271 -10.16 24.76 4.97
CA ALA A 271 -8.96 25.36 5.53
C ALA A 271 -8.62 24.78 6.91
N ALA A 272 -9.62 24.63 7.79
CA ALA A 272 -9.43 24.02 9.12
C ALA A 272 -9.00 22.56 9.02
N ALA A 273 -9.64 21.76 8.15
CA ALA A 273 -9.25 20.38 7.93
C ALA A 273 -7.81 20.27 7.42
N LYS A 274 -7.42 21.10 6.44
CA LYS A 274 -6.05 21.12 5.91
C LYS A 274 -5.02 21.55 6.94
N ALA A 275 -5.36 22.46 7.84
CA ALA A 275 -4.46 22.90 8.92
C ALA A 275 -4.19 21.80 9.96
N LEU A 276 -5.10 20.84 10.11
CA LEU A 276 -4.93 19.69 11.00
C LEU A 276 -4.17 18.52 10.36
N LEU A 277 -4.00 18.52 9.03
CA LEU A 277 -3.29 17.45 8.33
C LEU A 277 -1.78 17.50 8.60
N PRO A 278 -1.11 16.33 8.66
CA PRO A 278 0.35 16.29 8.73
C PRO A 278 0.97 16.75 7.40
N ASP A 279 2.19 17.30 7.43
CA ASP A 279 2.91 17.75 6.24
C ASP A 279 3.04 16.66 5.16
N SER A 280 3.13 15.40 5.58
CA SER A 280 3.19 14.23 4.68
C SER A 280 1.93 14.02 3.84
N ALA A 281 0.81 14.64 4.21
CA ALA A 281 -0.43 14.61 3.46
C ALA A 281 -0.46 15.61 2.30
N GLU A 282 0.50 16.55 2.23
CA GLU A 282 0.59 17.59 1.19
C GLU A 282 -0.73 18.39 0.99
N GLY A 283 -1.53 18.50 2.06
CA GLY A 283 -2.83 19.19 2.05
C GLY A 283 -3.99 18.39 1.44
N ASP A 284 -3.82 17.09 1.19
CA ASP A 284 -4.85 16.18 0.70
C ASP A 284 -5.40 15.30 1.85
N LEU A 285 -6.71 15.41 2.11
CA LEU A 285 -7.37 14.66 3.17
C LEU A 285 -7.46 13.16 2.84
N ALA A 286 -7.53 12.80 1.54
CA ALA A 286 -7.54 11.41 1.11
C ALA A 286 -6.18 10.72 1.34
N ALA A 287 -5.07 11.47 1.40
CA ALA A 287 -3.72 10.92 1.61
C ALA A 287 -3.55 10.22 2.96
N VAL A 288 -4.36 10.60 3.97
CA VAL A 288 -4.26 10.08 5.34
C VAL A 288 -5.38 9.14 5.73
N CYS A 289 -6.30 8.86 4.81
CA CYS A 289 -7.54 8.16 5.12
C CYS A 289 -7.34 6.68 5.49
N SER A 290 -6.20 6.10 5.15
CA SER A 290 -5.81 4.71 5.47
C SER A 290 -5.27 4.50 6.86
N TRP A 291 -4.86 5.59 7.50
CA TRP A 291 -4.10 5.51 8.73
C TRP A 291 -4.83 4.78 9.86
N PRO A 292 -6.16 4.92 10.06
CA PRO A 292 -6.89 4.14 11.05
C PRO A 292 -6.77 2.61 10.86
N ASP A 293 -6.81 2.13 9.62
CA ASP A 293 -6.63 0.71 9.30
C ASP A 293 -5.22 0.20 9.58
N GLN A 294 -4.22 1.05 9.37
CA GLN A 294 -2.82 0.72 9.65
C GLN A 294 -2.55 0.72 11.16
N ILE A 295 -3.08 1.73 11.87
CA ILE A 295 -2.77 1.94 13.28
C ILE A 295 -3.55 0.98 14.18
N ARG A 296 -4.67 0.37 13.75
CA ARG A 296 -5.49 -0.53 14.60
C ARG A 296 -4.74 -1.73 15.19
N PHE A 297 -3.62 -2.12 14.59
CA PHE A 297 -2.75 -3.18 15.13
C PHE A 297 -1.84 -2.69 16.27
N HIS A 298 -1.46 -1.42 16.24
CA HIS A 298 -0.70 -0.73 17.28
C HIS A 298 -1.62 -0.20 18.37
N TYR A 299 -2.67 0.51 17.97
CA TYR A 299 -3.77 0.99 18.80
C TYR A 299 -4.88 -0.06 18.83
N ARG A 300 -4.62 -1.19 19.48
CA ARG A 300 -5.57 -2.33 19.52
C ARG A 300 -6.97 -1.96 20.00
N TRP A 301 -7.09 -0.90 20.79
CA TRP A 301 -8.38 -0.37 21.25
C TRP A 301 -9.22 0.23 20.13
N SER A 302 -8.63 0.62 18.99
CA SER A 302 -9.34 1.22 17.86
C SER A 302 -9.91 0.18 16.91
N SER A 303 -9.47 -1.09 16.96
CA SER A 303 -9.94 -2.13 16.04
C SER A 303 -11.47 -2.34 16.05
N PRO A 304 -12.16 -2.41 17.22
CA PRO A 304 -13.62 -2.53 17.24
C PRO A 304 -14.35 -1.26 16.77
N LEU A 305 -13.64 -0.13 16.59
CA LEU A 305 -14.25 1.13 16.18
C LEU A 305 -14.53 1.19 14.67
N HIS A 306 -14.09 0.22 13.88
CA HIS A 306 -14.32 0.18 12.43
C HIS A 306 -15.68 -0.40 12.05
N TYR A 307 -16.39 -1.07 12.97
CA TYR A 307 -17.60 -1.81 12.63
C TYR A 307 -18.63 -1.81 13.77
N ILE A 308 -19.78 -2.42 13.47
CA ILE A 308 -20.84 -2.80 14.41
C ILE A 308 -21.24 -4.25 14.12
N ASP A 309 -21.29 -5.03 15.18
CA ASP A 309 -21.88 -6.36 15.17
C ASP A 309 -23.38 -6.28 15.53
N THR A 310 -24.25 -6.64 14.59
CA THR A 310 -25.70 -6.74 14.82
C THR A 310 -26.12 -8.20 14.98
N PRO A 311 -27.21 -8.49 15.73
CA PRO A 311 -27.73 -9.84 15.85
C PRO A 311 -28.12 -10.43 14.50
N ASP A 312 -27.72 -11.67 14.26
CA ASP A 312 -27.95 -12.39 13.02
C ASP A 312 -29.42 -12.34 12.58
N PHE A 313 -29.62 -12.10 11.28
CA PHE A 313 -30.93 -12.06 10.61
C PHE A 313 -31.92 -11.01 11.13
N ARG A 314 -31.52 -10.14 12.07
CA ARG A 314 -32.41 -9.12 12.66
C ARG A 314 -32.58 -7.89 11.78
N CYS A 315 -31.60 -7.61 10.92
CA CYS A 315 -31.61 -6.54 9.92
C CYS A 315 -31.98 -5.16 10.47
N ASN A 316 -31.58 -4.87 11.72
CA ASN A 316 -31.76 -3.59 12.35
C ASN A 316 -30.60 -3.27 13.29
N TYR A 317 -30.41 -1.98 13.51
CA TYR A 317 -29.39 -1.46 14.41
C TYR A 317 -30.05 -0.71 15.57
N GLN A 318 -29.55 -0.92 16.78
CA GLN A 318 -29.94 -0.20 17.99
C GLN A 318 -28.69 0.13 18.81
N TYR A 319 -28.38 1.42 18.98
CA TYR A 319 -27.14 1.88 19.63
C TYR A 319 -26.86 1.20 20.97
N CYS A 320 -27.82 1.24 21.92
CA CYS A 320 -27.62 0.66 23.25
C CYS A 320 -27.39 -0.86 23.24
N ARG A 321 -27.92 -1.55 22.23
CA ARG A 321 -27.81 -3.00 22.07
C ARG A 321 -26.50 -3.38 21.40
N ASP A 322 -26.16 -2.72 20.29
CA ASP A 322 -25.14 -3.17 19.34
C ASP A 322 -23.82 -2.40 19.44
N CYS A 323 -23.80 -1.18 19.99
CA CYS A 323 -22.58 -0.40 20.07
C CYS A 323 -21.72 -0.78 21.29
N HIS A 324 -21.00 -1.90 21.14
CA HIS A 324 -20.02 -2.36 22.12
C HIS A 324 -18.92 -3.21 21.47
N ASP A 325 -17.80 -3.38 22.15
CA ASP A 325 -16.75 -4.31 21.72
C ASP A 325 -17.09 -5.77 22.12
N SER A 326 -16.24 -6.71 21.73
CA SER A 326 -16.42 -8.15 22.01
C SER A 326 -16.45 -8.52 23.50
N VAL A 327 -16.03 -7.61 24.40
CA VAL A 327 -16.11 -7.78 25.86
C VAL A 327 -17.25 -6.98 26.49
N GLY A 328 -18.12 -6.36 25.68
CA GLY A 328 -19.33 -5.68 26.11
C GLY A 328 -19.14 -4.25 26.62
N ARG A 329 -17.98 -3.63 26.39
CA ARG A 329 -17.76 -2.21 26.74
C ARG A 329 -18.56 -1.34 25.78
N LYS A 330 -19.43 -0.51 26.33
CA LYS A 330 -20.31 0.41 25.57
C LYS A 330 -19.51 1.46 24.80
N ASP A 331 -20.11 1.96 23.74
CA ASP A 331 -19.59 3.02 22.86
C ASP A 331 -18.31 2.63 22.08
N ARG A 332 -17.98 1.33 22.05
CA ARG A 332 -16.82 0.78 21.33
C ARG A 332 -17.25 0.17 20.01
N CYS A 333 -17.79 1.01 19.13
CA CYS A 333 -18.19 0.65 17.77
C CYS A 333 -18.06 1.89 16.86
N VAL A 334 -18.28 1.75 15.56
CA VAL A 334 -18.10 2.86 14.60
C VAL A 334 -18.99 4.08 14.87
N THR A 335 -20.25 3.91 15.30
CA THR A 335 -21.13 5.04 15.60
C THR A 335 -20.71 5.77 16.87
N GLY A 336 -20.27 5.04 17.90
CA GLY A 336 -19.67 5.61 19.11
C GLY A 336 -18.36 6.34 18.83
N ALA A 337 -17.54 5.82 17.91
CA ALA A 337 -16.32 6.47 17.45
C ALA A 337 -16.62 7.79 16.72
N ILE A 338 -17.60 7.80 15.81
CA ILE A 338 -18.04 9.02 15.11
C ILE A 338 -18.48 10.09 16.12
N TYR A 339 -19.29 9.74 17.13
CA TYR A 339 -19.64 10.68 18.19
C TYR A 339 -18.42 11.21 18.93
N ASN A 340 -17.54 10.32 19.38
CA ASN A 340 -16.35 10.69 20.14
C ASN A 340 -15.46 11.69 19.39
N TYR A 341 -15.08 11.38 18.16
CA TYR A 341 -14.16 12.22 17.40
C TYR A 341 -14.79 13.51 16.87
N THR A 342 -16.11 13.50 16.61
CA THR A 342 -16.87 14.75 16.39
C THR A 342 -16.74 15.67 17.60
N MET A 343 -16.98 15.15 18.82
CA MET A 343 -16.90 15.94 20.05
C MET A 343 -15.47 16.43 20.34
N GLN A 344 -14.44 15.64 20.05
CA GLN A 344 -13.05 16.06 20.20
C GLN A 344 -12.72 17.24 19.28
N LEU A 345 -13.09 17.18 18.00
CA LEU A 345 -12.85 18.28 17.06
C LEU A 345 -13.64 19.54 17.44
N MET A 346 -14.87 19.39 17.96
CA MET A 346 -15.63 20.54 18.46
C MET A 346 -15.01 21.20 19.71
N SER A 347 -14.22 20.45 20.50
CA SER A 347 -13.61 20.98 21.73
C SER A 347 -12.50 22.01 21.47
N GLU A 348 -11.92 22.02 20.28
CA GLU A 348 -10.94 23.03 19.85
C GLU A 348 -11.56 24.43 19.72
N HIS A 349 -12.85 24.49 19.34
CA HIS A 349 -13.53 25.73 18.99
C HIS A 349 -14.19 26.44 20.19
N ARG A 350 -14.18 25.82 21.37
CA ARG A 350 -14.74 26.38 22.63
C ARG A 350 -13.65 26.55 23.69
N GLN A 351 -12.72 27.47 23.50
CA GLN A 351 -11.83 27.84 24.61
C GLN A 351 -12.50 28.84 25.55
N SER A 352 -13.00 28.35 26.67
CA SER A 352 -12.86 29.04 27.96
C SER A 352 -13.02 28.04 29.11
N ASP A 353 -11.99 27.95 29.94
CA ASP A 353 -11.98 27.38 31.29
C ASP A 353 -12.49 25.94 31.47
N LEU A 354 -11.56 24.97 31.42
CA LEU A 354 -11.24 24.06 32.53
C LEU A 354 -10.32 22.94 32.02
N SER A 355 -9.37 22.56 32.88
CA SER A 355 -8.26 21.65 32.60
C SER A 355 -8.66 20.20 32.22
N VAL A 356 -7.81 19.57 31.41
CA VAL A 356 -7.55 18.11 31.28
C VAL A 356 -8.35 17.31 30.23
N THR A 357 -7.92 17.40 28.95
CA THR A 357 -7.25 16.32 28.16
C THR A 357 -6.90 16.90 26.79
N LYS A 358 -5.62 16.92 26.41
CA LYS A 358 -5.17 17.47 25.11
C LYS A 358 -5.37 16.39 24.05
N TYR A 359 -6.55 16.33 23.43
CA TYR A 359 -6.80 15.41 22.31
C TYR A 359 -5.86 15.72 21.14
N ASN A 360 -5.44 14.68 20.42
CA ASN A 360 -4.74 14.85 19.16
C ASN A 360 -5.77 15.06 18.05
N LEU A 361 -5.96 16.31 17.63
CA LEU A 361 -7.02 16.68 16.70
C LEU A 361 -6.74 16.23 15.26
N THR A 362 -5.47 16.05 14.90
CA THR A 362 -5.08 15.39 13.65
C THR A 362 -5.58 13.95 13.64
N GLU A 363 -5.34 13.19 14.72
CA GLU A 363 -5.86 11.82 14.84
C GLU A 363 -7.40 11.83 14.87
N ALA A 364 -8.03 12.79 15.54
CA ALA A 364 -9.48 12.89 15.59
C ALA A 364 -10.09 13.13 14.20
N LEU A 365 -9.50 14.02 13.40
CA LEU A 365 -9.92 14.25 12.01
C LEU A 365 -9.76 12.98 11.16
N MET A 366 -8.61 12.32 11.26
CA MET A 366 -8.30 11.13 10.49
C MET A 366 -9.21 9.95 10.85
N PHE A 367 -9.45 9.73 12.15
CA PHE A 367 -10.38 8.72 12.64
C PHE A 367 -11.83 9.03 12.24
N LEU A 368 -12.32 10.25 12.49
CA LEU A 368 -13.69 10.64 12.15
C LEU A 368 -13.96 10.41 10.67
N SER A 369 -13.04 10.88 9.81
CA SER A 369 -13.23 10.84 8.37
C SER A 369 -13.25 9.40 7.86
N HIS A 370 -12.40 8.52 8.39
CA HIS A 370 -12.41 7.10 8.08
C HIS A 370 -13.68 6.39 8.58
N PHE A 371 -14.08 6.62 9.83
CA PHE A 371 -15.24 5.95 10.42
C PHE A 371 -16.56 6.36 9.79
N VAL A 372 -16.67 7.60 9.27
CA VAL A 372 -17.80 7.99 8.42
C VAL A 372 -17.83 7.15 7.14
N GLY A 373 -16.69 6.77 6.57
CA GLY A 373 -16.64 5.81 5.46
C GLY A 373 -17.09 4.41 5.88
N ASP A 374 -16.49 3.88 6.95
CA ASP A 374 -16.80 2.54 7.46
C ASP A 374 -18.28 2.36 7.77
N VAL A 375 -18.92 3.31 8.47
CA VAL A 375 -20.35 3.19 8.80
C VAL A 375 -21.24 3.16 7.55
N HIS A 376 -20.77 3.65 6.40
CA HIS A 376 -21.50 3.61 5.13
C HIS A 376 -21.28 2.30 4.35
N GLN A 377 -20.25 1.52 4.66
CA GLN A 377 -20.03 0.20 4.11
C GLN A 377 -21.07 -0.77 4.73
N PRO A 378 -22.02 -1.33 3.95
CA PRO A 378 -23.10 -2.15 4.50
C PRO A 378 -22.67 -3.28 5.44
N LEU A 379 -21.59 -3.99 5.11
CA LEU A 379 -21.06 -5.12 5.86
C LEU A 379 -20.18 -4.75 7.05
N HIS A 380 -19.79 -3.47 7.21
CA HIS A 380 -19.26 -2.97 8.49
C HIS A 380 -20.36 -2.80 9.54
N VAL A 381 -21.63 -2.88 9.14
CA VAL A 381 -22.79 -2.99 10.06
C VAL A 381 -23.51 -4.29 9.73
N GLY A 382 -22.79 -5.41 9.92
CA GLY A 382 -23.20 -6.75 9.53
C GLY A 382 -23.61 -7.64 10.70
N PHE A 383 -23.67 -8.95 10.45
CA PHE A 383 -24.02 -9.95 11.44
C PHE A 383 -22.81 -10.40 12.26
N THR A 384 -23.03 -10.61 13.56
CA THR A 384 -21.98 -11.12 14.46
C THR A 384 -21.52 -12.53 14.05
N GLY A 385 -22.46 -13.41 13.68
CA GLY A 385 -22.17 -14.82 13.41
C GLY A 385 -21.29 -15.06 12.19
N ASP A 386 -21.22 -14.09 11.27
CA ASP A 386 -20.39 -14.18 10.07
C ASP A 386 -19.24 -13.16 10.00
N GLU A 387 -19.01 -12.41 11.09
CA GLU A 387 -18.03 -11.34 11.20
C GLU A 387 -18.23 -10.29 10.08
N GLY A 388 -19.48 -9.86 9.86
CA GLY A 388 -19.82 -8.94 8.78
C GLY A 388 -19.52 -9.52 7.39
N GLY A 389 -19.72 -10.82 7.20
CA GLY A 389 -19.47 -11.53 5.95
C GLY A 389 -18.00 -11.92 5.70
N ASN A 390 -17.08 -11.66 6.63
CA ASN A 390 -15.67 -12.08 6.50
C ASN A 390 -15.53 -13.61 6.44
N THR A 391 -16.41 -14.34 7.11
CA THR A 391 -16.40 -15.82 7.12
C THR A 391 -17.20 -16.44 5.97
N ILE A 392 -17.93 -15.63 5.18
CA ILE A 392 -18.67 -16.09 4.00
C ILE A 392 -17.71 -16.13 2.80
N ASN A 393 -17.04 -17.27 2.65
CA ASN A 393 -16.13 -17.51 1.52
C ASN A 393 -16.92 -17.62 0.21
N VAL A 394 -16.54 -16.84 -0.79
CA VAL A 394 -17.16 -16.80 -2.13
C VAL A 394 -16.08 -16.78 -3.22
N ARG A 395 -16.50 -16.80 -4.48
CA ARG A 395 -15.64 -16.43 -5.61
C ARG A 395 -16.17 -15.15 -6.24
N TRP A 396 -15.31 -14.16 -6.40
CA TRP A 396 -15.60 -13.00 -7.26
C TRP A 396 -15.08 -13.31 -8.66
N TYR A 397 -15.99 -13.59 -9.58
CA TYR A 397 -15.68 -14.18 -10.88
C TYR A 397 -14.80 -15.43 -10.72
N ARG A 398 -13.52 -15.34 -11.09
CA ARG A 398 -12.56 -16.45 -11.02
C ARG A 398 -11.76 -16.49 -9.72
N ARG A 399 -11.69 -15.39 -8.98
CA ARG A 399 -10.84 -15.24 -7.78
C ARG A 399 -11.59 -15.67 -6.53
N LYS A 400 -10.90 -16.37 -5.62
CA LYS A 400 -11.46 -16.65 -4.28
C LYS A 400 -11.41 -15.39 -3.44
N SER A 401 -12.42 -15.17 -2.61
CA SER A 401 -12.51 -14.03 -1.70
C SER A 401 -13.49 -14.35 -0.56
N ASN A 402 -13.80 -13.38 0.28
CA ASN A 402 -14.95 -13.41 1.18
C ASN A 402 -15.94 -12.28 0.84
N LEU A 403 -17.16 -12.40 1.33
CA LEU A 403 -18.23 -11.45 1.01
C LEU A 403 -17.91 -10.02 1.49
N HIS A 404 -17.26 -9.88 2.65
CA HIS A 404 -16.86 -8.57 3.17
C HIS A 404 -15.92 -7.84 2.20
N HIS A 405 -14.86 -8.51 1.77
CA HIS A 405 -13.87 -7.98 0.82
C HIS A 405 -14.48 -7.65 -0.56
N VAL A 406 -15.51 -8.40 -0.99
CA VAL A 406 -16.25 -8.09 -2.21
C VAL A 406 -16.88 -6.69 -2.14
N TRP A 407 -17.46 -6.32 -0.99
CA TRP A 407 -18.09 -5.01 -0.78
C TRP A 407 -17.09 -3.91 -0.46
N ASP A 408 -16.02 -4.22 0.26
CA ASP A 408 -14.95 -3.24 0.55
C ASP A 408 -14.20 -2.78 -0.68
N THR A 409 -13.98 -3.67 -1.64
CA THR A 409 -12.96 -3.42 -2.67
C THR A 409 -13.36 -3.96 -4.04
N MET A 410 -13.77 -5.23 -4.14
CA MET A 410 -13.81 -5.88 -5.46
C MET A 410 -14.90 -5.33 -6.40
N ILE A 411 -16.05 -4.89 -5.87
CA ILE A 411 -17.08 -4.23 -6.69
C ILE A 411 -16.52 -2.92 -7.28
N ILE A 412 -15.86 -2.10 -6.46
CA ILE A 412 -15.31 -0.80 -6.88
C ILE A 412 -14.20 -0.98 -7.90
N GLU A 413 -13.23 -1.87 -7.63
CA GLU A 413 -12.14 -2.16 -8.57
C GLU A 413 -12.66 -2.71 -9.91
N SER A 414 -13.70 -3.54 -9.87
CA SER A 414 -14.32 -4.08 -11.08
C SER A 414 -15.01 -2.98 -11.88
N ALA A 415 -15.70 -2.05 -11.23
CA ALA A 415 -16.32 -0.90 -11.89
C ALA A 415 -15.27 0.05 -12.48
N LEU A 416 -14.25 0.40 -11.68
CA LEU A 416 -13.12 1.22 -12.08
C LEU A 416 -12.45 0.68 -13.35
N LYS A 417 -12.18 -0.63 -13.38
CA LYS A 417 -11.60 -1.29 -14.56
C LYS A 417 -12.58 -1.35 -15.75
N THR A 418 -13.84 -1.68 -15.50
CA THR A 418 -14.80 -2.00 -16.56
C THR A 418 -15.37 -0.76 -17.25
N TYR A 419 -15.68 0.28 -16.48
CA TYR A 419 -16.42 1.45 -16.96
C TYR A 419 -15.58 2.71 -17.04
N TYR A 420 -14.46 2.76 -16.32
CA TYR A 420 -13.68 3.99 -16.15
C TYR A 420 -12.23 3.85 -16.64
N ASN A 421 -11.90 2.80 -17.41
CA ASN A 421 -10.55 2.56 -17.94
C ASN A 421 -9.44 2.60 -16.87
N SER A 422 -9.75 2.17 -15.65
CA SER A 422 -8.86 2.27 -14.48
C SER A 422 -8.50 3.70 -14.04
N ASP A 423 -9.27 4.71 -14.47
CA ASP A 423 -9.11 6.10 -14.06
C ASP A 423 -10.10 6.46 -12.94
N LEU A 424 -9.55 6.67 -11.74
CA LEU A 424 -10.35 7.01 -10.56
C LEU A 424 -10.94 8.42 -10.65
N ALA A 425 -10.23 9.38 -11.28
CA ALA A 425 -10.73 10.74 -11.42
C ALA A 425 -12.07 10.72 -12.16
N THR A 426 -12.14 9.97 -13.26
CA THR A 426 -13.36 9.82 -14.06
C THR A 426 -14.48 9.14 -13.26
N MET A 427 -14.17 8.12 -12.46
CA MET A 427 -15.17 7.47 -11.58
C MET A 427 -15.72 8.44 -10.52
N ILE A 428 -14.84 9.19 -9.86
CA ILE A 428 -15.23 10.21 -8.87
C ILE A 428 -16.11 11.28 -9.53
N GLN A 429 -15.71 11.82 -10.69
CA GLN A 429 -16.51 12.79 -11.43
C GLN A 429 -17.86 12.21 -11.84
N SER A 430 -17.94 10.95 -12.24
CA SER A 430 -19.19 10.28 -12.57
C SER A 430 -20.13 10.17 -11.36
N ILE A 431 -19.59 9.78 -10.18
CA ILE A 431 -20.37 9.72 -8.94
C ILE A 431 -20.87 11.12 -8.57
N GLN A 432 -20.01 12.14 -8.65
CA GLN A 432 -20.35 13.53 -8.34
C GLN A 432 -21.41 14.12 -9.26
N SER A 433 -21.31 13.87 -10.57
CA SER A 433 -22.31 14.29 -11.55
C SER A 433 -23.66 13.61 -11.29
N ASN A 434 -23.67 12.31 -10.96
CA ASN A 434 -24.90 11.60 -10.61
C ASN A 434 -25.57 12.18 -9.35
N ILE A 435 -24.82 12.68 -8.38
CA ILE A 435 -25.38 13.39 -7.20
C ILE A 435 -26.09 14.69 -7.61
N THR A 436 -25.62 15.34 -8.67
CA THR A 436 -26.11 16.66 -9.12
C THR A 436 -27.26 16.55 -10.13
N ASP A 437 -27.23 15.54 -11.01
CA ASP A 437 -28.14 15.39 -12.15
C ASP A 437 -29.29 14.39 -11.93
N ALA A 438 -29.08 13.35 -11.09
CA ALA A 438 -30.16 12.46 -10.71
C ALA A 438 -30.95 13.11 -9.57
N PHE A 439 -32.29 12.97 -9.56
CA PHE A 439 -33.24 13.48 -8.55
C PHE A 439 -33.00 12.93 -7.13
N ILE A 440 -31.78 13.05 -6.62
CA ILE A 440 -31.28 12.60 -5.35
C ILE A 440 -31.44 13.77 -4.39
N ASP A 441 -32.24 13.57 -3.34
CA ASP A 441 -32.43 14.57 -2.31
C ASP A 441 -31.20 14.64 -1.38
N VAL A 442 -30.13 15.28 -1.87
CA VAL A 442 -28.91 15.56 -1.12
C VAL A 442 -29.22 16.32 0.17
N ALA A 443 -30.27 17.14 0.18
CA ALA A 443 -30.69 17.87 1.37
C ALA A 443 -31.18 16.91 2.47
N SER A 444 -31.88 15.83 2.10
CA SER A 444 -32.24 14.77 3.06
C SER A 444 -31.03 14.07 3.68
N TRP A 445 -29.94 13.87 2.92
CA TRP A 445 -28.73 13.20 3.42
C TRP A 445 -27.95 14.06 4.42
N LYS A 446 -28.02 15.39 4.25
CA LYS A 446 -27.42 16.38 5.16
C LYS A 446 -28.27 16.62 6.41
N ASN A 447 -29.55 16.26 6.39
CA ASN A 447 -30.46 16.53 7.50
C ASN A 447 -30.12 15.66 8.72
N CYS A 448 -29.72 16.30 9.80
CA CYS A 448 -29.41 15.68 11.08
C CYS A 448 -29.90 16.58 12.22
N ASN A 449 -30.58 16.00 13.22
CA ASN A 449 -31.03 16.72 14.41
C ASN A 449 -29.90 16.82 15.45
N GLY A 450 -28.76 17.40 15.06
CA GLY A 450 -27.52 17.48 15.83
C GLY A 450 -26.31 17.74 14.94
N THR A 451 -25.11 17.76 15.52
CA THR A 451 -23.86 17.90 14.75
C THR A 451 -23.54 16.65 13.92
N VAL A 452 -23.91 15.47 14.41
CA VAL A 452 -23.72 14.18 13.72
C VAL A 452 -24.82 13.18 14.08
N CYS A 453 -25.22 12.33 13.11
CA CYS A 453 -26.31 11.36 13.25
C CYS A 453 -25.86 9.97 12.76
N PRO A 454 -24.96 9.28 13.47
CA PRO A 454 -24.39 8.03 13.00
C PRO A 454 -25.37 6.85 13.02
N GLU A 455 -26.44 6.86 13.83
CA GLU A 455 -27.41 5.76 13.92
C GLU A 455 -28.30 5.58 12.69
N PRO A 456 -28.84 6.64 12.06
CA PRO A 456 -29.45 6.51 10.73
C PRO A 456 -28.51 5.89 9.71
N TYR A 457 -27.22 6.27 9.71
CA TYR A 457 -26.24 5.76 8.75
C TYR A 457 -26.04 4.26 8.93
N ALA A 458 -25.87 3.81 10.17
CA ALA A 458 -25.75 2.40 10.51
C ALA A 458 -27.04 1.61 10.20
N SER A 459 -28.21 2.19 10.48
CA SER A 459 -29.52 1.58 10.20
C SER A 459 -29.74 1.36 8.71
N GLU A 460 -29.30 2.31 7.87
CA GLU A 460 -29.29 2.16 6.41
C GLU A 460 -28.32 1.06 5.97
N SER A 461 -27.10 1.03 6.53
CA SER A 461 -26.08 0.02 6.20
C SER A 461 -26.56 -1.40 6.46
N ILE A 462 -27.10 -1.71 7.65
CA ILE A 462 -27.62 -3.05 7.95
C ILE A 462 -28.83 -3.43 7.07
N ASN A 463 -29.69 -2.45 6.73
CA ASN A 463 -30.80 -2.70 5.81
C ASN A 463 -30.28 -3.12 4.42
N LEU A 464 -29.30 -2.39 3.90
CA LEU A 464 -28.67 -2.68 2.62
C LEU A 464 -27.87 -3.98 2.66
N ALA A 465 -27.20 -4.29 3.77
CA ALA A 465 -26.51 -5.56 3.97
C ALA A 465 -27.48 -6.73 3.81
N CYS A 466 -28.62 -6.68 4.50
CA CYS A 466 -29.66 -7.72 4.39
C CYS A 466 -30.31 -7.77 3.00
N LYS A 467 -30.64 -6.62 2.42
CA LYS A 467 -31.38 -6.54 1.16
C LYS A 467 -30.53 -6.91 -0.06
N PHE A 468 -29.24 -6.58 -0.02
CA PHE A 468 -28.34 -6.68 -1.16
C PHE A 468 -27.12 -7.56 -0.91
N ALA A 469 -26.38 -7.34 0.19
CA ALA A 469 -25.10 -8.01 0.44
C ALA A 469 -25.24 -9.51 0.70
N TYR A 470 -26.01 -9.88 1.72
CA TYR A 470 -26.21 -11.28 2.07
C TYR A 470 -27.10 -12.02 1.06
N ARG A 471 -27.92 -11.29 0.30
CA ARG A 471 -28.88 -11.88 -0.64
C ARG A 471 -28.16 -12.50 -1.84
N ASN A 472 -28.35 -13.80 -2.02
CA ASN A 472 -27.73 -14.62 -3.08
C ASN A 472 -26.20 -14.75 -2.97
N ALA A 473 -25.62 -14.46 -1.81
CA ALA A 473 -24.20 -14.65 -1.52
C ALA A 473 -24.02 -15.74 -0.45
N THR A 474 -24.29 -16.99 -0.82
CA THR A 474 -24.09 -18.14 0.08
C THR A 474 -22.63 -18.61 0.04
N PRO A 475 -22.12 -19.25 1.11
CA PRO A 475 -20.77 -19.81 1.12
C PRO A 475 -20.52 -20.75 -0.08
N GLY A 476 -19.41 -20.54 -0.77
CA GLY A 476 -18.99 -21.29 -1.95
C GLY A 476 -19.59 -20.81 -3.28
N SER A 477 -20.51 -19.84 -3.26
CA SER A 477 -21.09 -19.27 -4.48
C SER A 477 -20.06 -18.46 -5.30
N THR A 478 -20.31 -18.36 -6.61
CA THR A 478 -19.57 -17.47 -7.52
C THR A 478 -20.44 -16.26 -7.82
N LEU A 479 -19.95 -15.08 -7.44
CA LEU A 479 -20.55 -13.79 -7.70
C LEU A 479 -19.96 -13.24 -9.00
N GLY A 480 -20.79 -13.12 -10.04
CA GLY A 480 -20.43 -12.57 -11.35
C GLY A 480 -21.30 -11.37 -11.72
N ASP A 481 -21.55 -11.16 -13.00
CA ASP A 481 -22.23 -9.95 -13.52
C ASP A 481 -23.59 -9.68 -12.88
N ASP A 482 -24.43 -10.69 -12.67
CA ASP A 482 -25.75 -10.52 -12.04
C ASP A 482 -25.64 -9.88 -10.64
N TYR A 483 -24.65 -10.30 -9.86
CA TYR A 483 -24.40 -9.74 -8.54
C TYR A 483 -23.74 -8.37 -8.65
N PHE A 484 -22.72 -8.22 -9.51
CA PHE A 484 -22.01 -6.96 -9.72
C PHE A 484 -22.94 -5.82 -10.16
N LEU A 485 -23.66 -6.00 -11.26
CA LEU A 485 -24.49 -4.97 -11.88
C LEU A 485 -25.65 -4.51 -10.99
N SER A 486 -26.19 -5.42 -10.17
CA SER A 486 -27.31 -5.10 -9.28
C SER A 486 -26.89 -4.46 -7.96
N ARG A 487 -25.60 -4.57 -7.57
CA ARG A 487 -25.07 -4.02 -6.31
C ARG A 487 -24.22 -2.77 -6.52
N LEU A 488 -23.63 -2.57 -7.70
CA LEU A 488 -22.83 -1.39 -8.01
C LEU A 488 -23.57 -0.06 -7.72
N PRO A 489 -24.85 0.13 -8.12
CA PRO A 489 -25.57 1.38 -7.80
C PRO A 489 -25.75 1.61 -6.29
N VAL A 490 -25.84 0.54 -5.50
CA VAL A 490 -25.92 0.63 -4.03
C VAL A 490 -24.58 1.07 -3.47
N VAL A 491 -23.48 0.51 -3.95
CA VAL A 491 -22.12 0.91 -3.55
C VAL A 491 -21.87 2.38 -3.88
N GLU A 492 -22.14 2.81 -5.12
CA GLU A 492 -21.99 4.21 -5.53
C GLU A 492 -22.85 5.16 -4.69
N GLN A 493 -24.08 4.77 -4.36
CA GLN A 493 -24.94 5.54 -3.46
C GLN A 493 -24.31 5.69 -2.07
N ARG A 494 -23.72 4.63 -1.50
CA ARG A 494 -23.08 4.68 -0.17
C ARG A 494 -21.81 5.52 -0.16
N LEU A 495 -21.00 5.46 -1.21
CA LEU A 495 -19.83 6.33 -1.40
C LEU A 495 -20.25 7.80 -1.44
N ALA A 496 -21.28 8.12 -2.23
CA ALA A 496 -21.85 9.46 -2.33
C ALA A 496 -22.41 9.96 -0.98
N GLN A 497 -23.22 9.14 -0.30
CA GLN A 497 -23.81 9.46 1.00
C GLN A 497 -22.73 9.73 2.05
N GLY A 498 -21.71 8.88 2.11
CA GLY A 498 -20.58 9.04 3.02
C GLY A 498 -19.85 10.36 2.80
N GLY A 499 -19.60 10.74 1.53
CA GLY A 499 -18.86 11.95 1.22
C GLY A 499 -19.65 13.21 1.54
N VAL A 500 -20.93 13.24 1.16
CA VAL A 500 -21.85 14.33 1.47
C VAL A 500 -22.03 14.50 2.98
N ARG A 501 -22.16 13.41 3.74
CA ARG A 501 -22.34 13.45 5.20
C ARG A 501 -21.06 13.83 5.92
N LEU A 502 -19.90 13.34 5.49
CA LEU A 502 -18.62 13.76 6.03
C LEU A 502 -18.44 15.28 5.86
N ALA A 503 -18.69 15.79 4.66
CA ALA A 503 -18.63 17.23 4.41
C ALA A 503 -19.61 18.01 5.30
N ALA A 504 -20.85 17.54 5.46
CA ALA A 504 -21.84 18.18 6.34
C ALA A 504 -21.39 18.21 7.81
N ILE A 505 -20.80 17.11 8.30
CA ILE A 505 -20.27 17.02 9.66
C ILE A 505 -19.11 18.00 9.84
N LEU A 506 -18.11 17.97 8.96
CA LEU A 506 -16.95 18.87 9.04
C LEU A 506 -17.35 20.34 8.89
N ASN A 507 -18.30 20.64 7.99
CA ASN A 507 -18.88 21.98 7.86
C ASN A 507 -19.58 22.42 9.15
N SER A 508 -20.27 21.53 9.85
CA SER A 508 -20.92 21.87 11.13
C SER A 508 -19.92 22.00 12.29
N ILE A 509 -18.81 21.25 12.26
CA ILE A 509 -17.75 21.32 13.28
C ILE A 509 -16.97 22.63 13.12
N PHE A 510 -16.61 22.98 11.88
CA PHE A 510 -15.74 24.11 11.55
C PHE A 510 -16.49 25.35 11.06
N SER A 511 -17.83 25.36 11.12
CA SER A 511 -18.59 26.58 10.86
C SER A 511 -18.16 27.65 11.86
N ALA A 512 -17.68 28.79 11.38
CA ALA A 512 -17.42 29.94 12.23
C ALA A 512 -18.69 30.26 13.02
N GLN A 513 -18.68 30.07 14.35
CA GLN A 513 -19.63 30.85 15.14
C GLN A 513 -19.21 32.31 14.96
N PRO A 514 -20.10 33.22 14.53
CA PRO A 514 -19.80 34.64 14.63
C PRO A 514 -19.51 34.90 16.09
N SER A 515 -18.23 35.12 16.41
CA SER A 515 -17.86 35.72 17.68
C SER A 515 -18.72 36.98 17.79
N LEU A 516 -19.61 36.98 18.76
CA LEU A 516 -20.36 38.14 19.23
C LEU A 516 -19.54 39.40 18.96
N ALA A 517 -20.15 40.31 18.20
CA ALA A 517 -19.64 41.64 17.95
C ALA A 517 -19.06 42.23 19.26
N LYS A 518 -17.73 42.35 19.29
CA LYS A 518 -17.06 43.53 19.82
C LYS A 518 -16.87 44.38 18.55
N GLU A 519 -17.45 45.55 18.40
CA GLU A 519 -17.46 46.68 19.34
C GLU A 519 -18.85 47.27 19.60
#